data_AF-A0A8B9NRJ3-F1
#
_entry.id   AF-A0A8B9NRJ3-F1
#
_cell.length_a   1.000
_cell.length_b   1.000
_cell.length_c   1.000
_cell.angle_alpha   90.00
_cell.angle_beta   90.00
_cell.angle_gamma   90.00
#
_symmetry.space_group_name_H-M   'P 1'
#
loop_
_entity.id
_entity.type
_entity.pdbx_description
1 polymer ?
#
loop_
_entity_poly.entity_id
_entity_poly.type
_entity_poly.pdbx_seq_one_letter_code
_entity_poly.pdbx_strand_id
1 'polypeptide(L)'
;LKGCPKPVTLPTGSEMGSKHQEVIVPILTNQKNHQGWPQVVSQDIMRHVHSLKSTVFMVVGQVKGKTLLPLPAGLERIEDIDLENKKSLELIDKSLVHATESAIIDWSYQIQGALKKESSEPLLQGSNPNPKVELEFWKNRCDDLQCIYDQLRTRKVRNMIEVLERVESSYIPAFKAMLMDVEAGEIQQNFEELKTFFFIHKKTYKKGLFFACR
;
A
#
# COMPACT_ATOMS: atom_id res chain seq x y z
N LEU A 1 -2.02 18.10 48.99
CA LEU A 1 -2.04 17.14 47.87
C LEU A 1 -2.51 17.86 46.61
N LYS A 2 -1.62 18.61 45.96
CA LYS A 2 -1.91 19.23 44.65
C LYS A 2 -1.60 18.18 43.58
N GLY A 3 -2.59 17.85 42.77
CA GLY A 3 -2.52 16.80 41.76
C GLY A 3 -1.41 17.07 40.75
N CYS A 4 -0.56 16.06 40.52
CA CYS A 4 0.40 16.07 39.44
C CYS A 4 -0.33 16.24 38.09
N PRO A 5 0.15 17.09 37.18
CA PRO A 5 -0.38 17.14 35.83
C PRO A 5 -0.17 15.77 35.17
N LYS A 6 -1.25 15.19 34.62
CA LYS A 6 -1.13 13.99 33.80
C LYS A 6 -0.23 14.29 32.61
N PRO A 7 0.63 13.36 32.16
CA PRO A 7 1.42 13.54 30.96
C PRO A 7 0.48 13.82 29.79
N VAL A 8 0.71 14.91 29.07
CA VAL A 8 0.06 15.15 27.78
C VAL A 8 0.64 14.12 26.82
N THR A 9 -0.09 13.04 26.57
CA THR A 9 0.21 12.10 25.49
C THR A 9 0.13 12.89 24.17
N LEU A 10 1.27 13.06 23.51
CA LEU A 10 1.32 13.58 22.15
C LEU A 10 0.48 12.64 21.27
N PRO A 11 -0.43 13.18 20.43
CA PRO A 11 -1.22 12.35 19.54
C PRO A 11 -0.29 11.58 18.59
N THR A 12 -0.55 10.29 18.45
CA THR A 12 0.15 9.44 17.48
C THR A 12 -0.08 9.99 16.07
N GLY A 13 0.87 9.82 15.14
CA GLY A 13 0.75 10.35 13.77
C GLY A 13 -0.54 9.91 13.05
N SER A 14 -1.13 8.78 13.45
CA SER A 14 -2.44 8.29 13.02
C SER A 14 -3.62 9.17 13.44
N GLU A 15 -3.59 9.77 14.63
CA GLU A 15 -4.68 10.60 15.18
C GLU A 15 -4.69 12.01 14.59
N MET A 16 -3.50 12.54 14.29
CA MET A 16 -3.33 13.84 13.63
C MET A 16 -3.79 13.78 12.16
N GLY A 17 -3.48 12.72 11.42
CA GLY A 17 -3.94 12.57 10.03
C GLY A 17 -5.46 12.37 9.91
N SER A 18 -6.04 11.53 10.76
CA SER A 18 -7.48 11.16 10.69
C SER A 18 -8.41 12.34 10.95
N LYS A 19 -8.17 13.15 12.00
CA LYS A 19 -9.09 14.23 12.37
C LYS A 19 -9.05 15.44 11.43
N HIS A 20 -7.88 15.81 10.92
CA HIS A 20 -7.77 16.95 10.00
C HIS A 20 -8.36 16.62 8.63
N GLN A 21 -8.22 15.39 8.17
CA GLN A 21 -8.76 14.95 6.89
C GLN A 21 -10.29 14.89 6.91
N GLU A 22 -10.92 14.50 8.03
CA GLU A 22 -12.39 14.48 8.18
C GLU A 22 -13.02 15.87 8.15
N VAL A 23 -12.30 16.92 8.55
CA VAL A 23 -12.83 18.29 8.60
C VAL A 23 -12.44 19.10 7.36
N ILE A 24 -11.18 19.01 6.92
CA ILE A 24 -10.65 19.86 5.83
C ILE A 24 -11.11 19.35 4.47
N VAL A 25 -11.15 18.03 4.25
CA VAL A 25 -11.54 17.47 2.95
C VAL A 25 -12.94 17.92 2.55
N PRO A 26 -14.00 17.77 3.37
CA PRO A 26 -15.34 18.17 2.97
C PRO A 26 -15.45 19.67 2.68
N ILE A 27 -14.69 20.51 3.39
CA ILE A 27 -14.67 21.97 3.16
C ILE A 27 -14.07 22.28 1.79
N LEU A 28 -12.92 21.65 1.47
CA LEU A 28 -12.18 21.92 0.23
C LEU A 28 -12.77 21.22 -0.99
N THR A 29 -13.49 20.10 -0.85
CA THR A 29 -14.08 19.37 -1.98
C THR A 29 -15.54 19.70 -2.23
N ASN A 30 -16.21 20.44 -1.34
CA ASN A 30 -17.60 20.84 -1.56
C ASN A 30 -17.70 21.88 -2.67
N GLN A 31 -18.26 21.49 -3.80
CA GLN A 31 -18.39 22.35 -4.97
C GLN A 31 -19.27 23.58 -4.75
N LYS A 32 -20.17 23.56 -3.76
CA LYS A 32 -20.92 24.76 -3.35
C LYS A 32 -20.01 25.83 -2.75
N ASN A 33 -18.90 25.44 -2.12
CA ASN A 33 -17.90 26.37 -1.59
C ASN A 33 -17.01 26.96 -2.68
N HIS A 34 -17.08 26.44 -3.91
CA HIS A 34 -16.31 26.92 -5.06
C HIS A 34 -17.11 27.93 -5.91
N GLN A 35 -18.30 28.34 -5.46
CA GLN A 35 -19.06 29.37 -6.17
C GLN A 35 -18.25 30.67 -6.22
N GLY A 36 -17.93 31.12 -7.44
CA GLY A 36 -17.09 32.29 -7.70
C GLY A 36 -15.60 31.99 -7.92
N TRP A 37 -15.15 30.73 -7.77
CA TRP A 37 -13.77 30.36 -8.09
C TRP A 37 -13.62 30.13 -9.60
N PRO A 38 -12.49 30.57 -10.21
CA PRO A 38 -12.13 30.13 -11.54
C PRO A 38 -12.03 28.60 -11.59
N GLN A 39 -12.53 27.99 -12.67
CA GLN A 39 -12.56 26.52 -12.83
C GLN A 39 -11.20 25.88 -12.60
N VAL A 40 -10.13 26.51 -13.10
CA VAL A 40 -8.75 26.02 -12.95
C VAL A 40 -8.32 25.93 -11.49
N VAL A 41 -8.72 26.89 -10.64
CA VAL A 41 -8.39 26.90 -9.20
C VAL A 41 -9.15 25.82 -8.45
N SER A 42 -10.44 25.66 -8.77
CA SER A 42 -11.27 24.60 -8.19
C SER A 42 -10.71 23.21 -8.54
N GLN A 43 -10.34 22.98 -9.80
CA GLN A 43 -9.72 21.72 -10.23
C GLN A 43 -8.36 21.47 -9.58
N ASP A 44 -7.53 22.50 -9.44
CA ASP A 44 -6.21 22.40 -8.83
C ASP A 44 -6.31 22.01 -7.34
N ILE A 45 -7.21 22.64 -6.59
CA ILE A 45 -7.46 22.29 -5.19
C ILE A 45 -7.97 20.85 -5.05
N MET A 46 -8.86 20.40 -5.94
CA MET A 46 -9.30 19.00 -5.93
C MET A 46 -8.13 18.03 -6.14
N ARG A 47 -7.20 18.34 -7.07
CA ARG A 47 -6.00 17.52 -7.30
C ARG A 47 -5.10 17.48 -6.07
N HIS A 48 -4.83 18.62 -5.44
CA HIS A 48 -4.03 18.69 -4.22
C HIS A 48 -4.64 17.91 -3.06
N VAL A 49 -5.96 18.01 -2.88
CA VAL A 49 -6.68 17.22 -1.87
C VAL A 49 -6.56 15.72 -2.16
N HIS A 50 -6.72 15.31 -3.41
CA HIS A 50 -6.56 13.91 -3.78
C HIS A 50 -5.13 13.41 -3.53
N SER A 51 -4.12 14.17 -3.94
CA SER A 51 -2.71 13.85 -3.66
C SER A 51 -2.46 13.69 -2.16
N LEU A 52 -2.95 14.61 -1.33
CA LEU A 52 -2.83 14.51 0.12
C LEU A 52 -3.50 13.24 0.67
N LYS A 53 -4.72 12.91 0.21
CA LYS A 53 -5.42 11.68 0.61
C LYS A 53 -4.58 10.44 0.30
N SER A 54 -4.01 10.37 -0.91
CA SER A 54 -3.13 9.28 -1.33
C SER A 54 -1.88 9.18 -0.47
N THR A 55 -1.23 10.31 -0.17
CA THR A 55 -0.07 10.35 0.71
C THR A 55 -0.39 9.89 2.12
N VAL A 56 -1.49 10.38 2.72
CA VAL A 56 -1.91 9.96 4.06
C VAL A 56 -2.25 8.48 4.07
N PHE A 57 -2.93 7.97 3.04
CA PHE A 57 -3.24 6.55 2.91
C PHE A 57 -1.96 5.69 2.93
N MET A 58 -0.95 6.06 2.12
CA MET A 58 0.34 5.37 2.11
C MET A 58 1.05 5.45 3.46
N VAL A 59 1.13 6.64 4.08
CA VAL A 59 1.80 6.83 5.38
C VAL A 59 1.13 6.03 6.49
N VAL A 60 -0.19 5.99 6.54
CA VAL A 60 -0.93 5.15 7.50
C VAL A 60 -0.61 3.67 7.29
N GLY A 61 -0.47 3.25 6.03
CA GLY A 61 0.03 1.91 5.69
C GLY A 61 1.41 1.66 6.27
N GLN A 62 2.37 2.53 5.97
CA GLN A 62 3.76 2.39 6.41
C GLN A 62 3.90 2.31 7.93
N VAL A 63 3.15 3.13 8.67
CA VAL A 63 3.12 3.09 10.15
C VAL A 63 2.60 1.73 10.67
N LYS A 64 1.74 1.06 9.91
CA LYS A 64 1.23 -0.29 10.21
C LYS A 64 2.08 -1.41 9.59
N GLY A 65 3.22 -1.09 8.97
CA GLY A 65 4.05 -2.06 8.26
C GLY A 65 3.42 -2.61 6.98
N LYS A 66 2.47 -1.87 6.38
CA LYS A 66 1.76 -2.24 5.15
C LYS A 66 2.08 -1.32 4.00
N THR A 67 2.16 -1.87 2.80
CA THR A 67 2.31 -1.15 1.54
C THR A 67 0.92 -1.00 0.95
N LEU A 68 0.39 0.22 0.98
CA LEU A 68 -0.96 0.53 0.54
C LEU A 68 -0.93 1.26 -0.81
N LEU A 69 -1.69 0.76 -1.78
CA LEU A 69 -1.71 1.23 -3.15
C LEU A 69 -2.86 2.25 -3.34
N PRO A 70 -2.56 3.55 -3.43
CA PRO A 70 -3.61 4.56 -3.55
C PRO A 70 -4.27 4.45 -4.92
N LEU A 71 -5.61 4.55 -4.93
CA LEU A 71 -6.39 4.57 -6.14
C LEU A 71 -6.27 5.93 -6.85
N PRO A 72 -6.31 5.98 -8.19
CA PRO A 72 -6.28 7.24 -8.93
C PRO A 72 -7.56 8.06 -8.76
N ALA A 73 -7.42 9.39 -8.91
CA ALA A 73 -8.54 10.31 -8.85
C ALA A 73 -9.54 10.06 -10.00
N GLY A 74 -10.84 10.14 -9.70
CA GLY A 74 -11.87 9.96 -10.71
C GLY A 74 -12.25 8.50 -10.96
N LEU A 75 -11.67 7.57 -10.22
CA LEU A 75 -12.09 6.16 -10.18
C LEU A 75 -13.51 6.00 -9.63
N GLU A 76 -14.02 6.96 -8.87
CA GLU A 76 -15.44 6.98 -8.44
C GLU A 76 -16.38 6.92 -9.65
N ARG A 77 -15.96 7.50 -10.79
CA ARG A 77 -16.73 7.47 -12.05
C ARG A 77 -16.77 6.08 -12.69
N ILE A 78 -15.83 5.19 -12.36
CA ILE A 78 -15.78 3.83 -12.92
C ILE A 78 -16.80 2.92 -12.22
N GLU A 79 -17.20 3.20 -10.98
CA GLU A 79 -18.23 2.39 -10.29
C GLU A 79 -19.59 2.48 -11.00
N ASP A 80 -19.87 3.62 -11.65
CA ASP A 80 -21.10 3.89 -12.38
C ASP A 80 -21.06 3.46 -13.86
N ILE A 81 -19.88 3.08 -14.38
CA ILE A 81 -19.72 2.65 -15.77
C ILE A 81 -20.09 1.17 -15.87
N ASP A 82 -21.23 0.90 -16.52
CA ASP A 82 -21.55 -0.46 -16.98
C ASP A 82 -20.61 -0.84 -18.13
N LEU A 83 -19.53 -1.54 -17.76
CA LEU A 83 -18.50 -1.99 -18.67
C LEU A 83 -19.09 -2.99 -19.72
N GLU A 84 -20.20 -3.67 -19.47
CA GLU A 84 -20.82 -4.58 -20.46
C GLU A 84 -21.43 -3.83 -21.67
N ASN A 85 -21.71 -2.53 -21.53
CA ASN A 85 -22.32 -1.75 -22.61
C ASN A 85 -21.27 -1.14 -23.54
N LYS A 86 -21.23 -1.53 -24.82
CA LYS A 86 -20.31 -0.97 -25.84
C LYS A 86 -20.36 0.56 -25.98
N LYS A 87 -21.47 1.20 -25.61
CA LYS A 87 -21.63 2.66 -25.65
C LYS A 87 -20.83 3.39 -24.54
N SER A 88 -20.38 2.67 -23.52
CA SER A 88 -19.51 3.19 -22.44
C SER A 88 -18.11 3.57 -22.93
N LEU A 89 -17.67 3.01 -24.06
CA LEU A 89 -16.32 3.21 -24.62
C LEU A 89 -16.09 4.68 -25.03
N GLU A 90 -17.12 5.36 -25.53
CA GLU A 90 -17.07 6.79 -25.89
C GLU A 90 -17.05 7.71 -24.66
N LEU A 91 -17.42 7.18 -23.49
CA LEU A 91 -17.42 7.90 -22.21
C LEU A 91 -16.13 7.65 -21.39
N ILE A 92 -15.22 6.79 -21.87
CA ILE A 92 -13.93 6.60 -21.22
C ILE A 92 -13.11 7.89 -21.39
N ASP A 93 -13.11 8.69 -20.34
CA ASP A 93 -12.35 9.92 -20.26
C ASP A 93 -10.85 9.62 -20.39
N LYS A 94 -10.17 10.27 -21.33
CA LYS A 94 -8.70 10.18 -21.48
C LYS A 94 -7.99 10.54 -20.16
N SER A 95 -8.56 11.44 -19.36
CA SER A 95 -8.00 11.79 -18.06
C SER A 95 -7.96 10.60 -17.10
N LEU A 96 -8.96 9.71 -17.17
CA LEU A 96 -9.05 8.52 -16.36
C LEU A 96 -8.07 7.43 -16.83
N VAL A 97 -7.88 7.28 -18.14
CA VAL A 97 -6.86 6.38 -18.70
C VAL A 97 -5.48 6.81 -18.20
N HIS A 98 -5.11 8.08 -18.38
CA HIS A 98 -3.81 8.57 -17.93
C HIS A 98 -3.62 8.47 -16.42
N ALA A 99 -4.66 8.72 -15.63
CA ALA A 99 -4.59 8.55 -14.18
C ALA A 99 -4.39 7.08 -13.79
N THR A 100 -5.03 6.16 -14.50
CA THR A 100 -4.87 4.71 -14.32
C THR A 100 -3.45 4.26 -14.69
N GLU A 101 -2.95 4.66 -15.85
CA GLU A 101 -1.56 4.39 -16.29
C GLU A 101 -0.55 4.92 -15.28
N SER A 102 -0.73 6.15 -14.81
CA SER A 102 0.14 6.74 -13.78
C SER A 102 0.10 5.93 -12.48
N ALA A 103 -1.08 5.45 -12.06
CA ALA A 103 -1.20 4.59 -10.89
C ALA A 103 -0.46 3.26 -11.06
N ILE A 104 -0.52 2.62 -12.24
CA ILE A 104 0.26 1.39 -12.51
C ILE A 104 1.76 1.63 -12.35
N ILE A 105 2.27 2.77 -12.85
CA ILE A 105 3.68 3.15 -12.70
C ILE A 105 4.03 3.32 -11.22
N ASP A 106 3.24 4.10 -10.47
CA ASP A 106 3.50 4.35 -9.05
C ASP A 106 3.42 3.06 -8.21
N TRP A 107 2.46 2.19 -8.50
CA TRP A 107 2.33 0.90 -7.82
C TRP A 107 3.52 0.00 -8.11
N SER A 108 4.07 0.02 -9.32
CA SER A 108 5.26 -0.76 -9.65
C SER A 108 6.46 -0.40 -8.78
N TYR A 109 6.69 0.90 -8.54
CA TYR A 109 7.76 1.34 -7.64
C TYR A 109 7.50 0.95 -6.19
N GLN A 110 6.27 1.08 -5.71
CA GLN A 110 5.91 0.73 -4.33
C GLN A 110 6.05 -0.78 -4.08
N ILE A 111 5.54 -1.60 -5.00
CA ILE A 111 5.60 -3.07 -4.90
C ILE A 111 7.04 -3.55 -5.02
N GLN A 112 7.82 -2.99 -5.94
CA GLN A 112 9.24 -3.31 -6.02
C GLN A 112 9.96 -2.95 -4.71
N GLY A 113 9.62 -1.81 -4.08
CA GLY A 113 10.13 -1.45 -2.77
C GLY A 113 9.77 -2.47 -1.68
N ALA A 114 8.52 -2.94 -1.65
CA ALA A 114 8.09 -3.99 -0.72
C ALA A 114 8.81 -5.31 -0.96
N LEU A 115 8.96 -5.73 -2.21
CA LEU A 115 9.66 -6.96 -2.60
C LEU A 115 11.16 -6.91 -2.31
N LYS A 116 11.79 -5.74 -2.32
CA LYS A 116 13.23 -5.57 -2.04
C LYS A 116 13.60 -5.58 -0.55
N LYS A 117 12.64 -5.50 0.37
CA LYS A 117 12.95 -5.52 1.82
C LYS A 117 13.65 -6.83 2.20
N GLU A 118 14.74 -6.73 2.94
CA GLU A 118 15.54 -7.89 3.39
C GLU A 118 15.62 -8.00 4.91
N SER A 119 15.65 -9.23 5.43
CA SER A 119 15.86 -9.48 6.87
C SER A 119 17.25 -9.06 7.35
N SER A 120 18.18 -8.86 6.41
CA SER A 120 19.57 -8.45 6.63
C SER A 120 19.70 -6.95 6.95
N GLU A 121 18.69 -6.13 6.64
CA GLU A 121 18.78 -4.67 6.78
C GLU A 121 19.18 -4.20 8.18
N PRO A 122 18.63 -4.74 9.29
CA PRO A 122 19.07 -4.36 10.64
C PRO A 122 20.54 -4.72 10.89
N LEU A 123 21.02 -5.85 10.35
CA LEU A 123 22.43 -6.24 10.44
C LEU A 123 23.33 -5.25 9.70
N LEU A 124 22.93 -4.85 8.49
CA LEU A 124 23.66 -3.88 7.67
C LEU A 124 23.72 -2.49 8.32
N GLN A 125 22.70 -2.14 9.11
CA GLN A 125 22.64 -0.91 9.90
C GLN A 125 23.44 -1.00 11.22
N GLY A 126 24.17 -2.09 11.45
CA GLY A 126 25.00 -2.29 12.65
C GLY A 126 24.23 -2.75 13.89
N SER A 127 22.96 -3.13 13.74
CA SER A 127 22.19 -3.77 14.81
C SER A 127 22.49 -5.26 14.88
N ASN A 128 22.24 -5.89 16.02
CA ASN A 128 22.36 -7.34 16.21
C ASN A 128 20.95 -7.95 16.38
N PRO A 129 20.17 -8.12 15.30
CA PRO A 129 18.86 -8.77 15.38
C PRO A 129 19.02 -10.17 15.95
N ASN A 130 18.12 -10.50 16.88
CA ASN A 130 18.00 -11.85 17.40
C ASN A 130 17.03 -12.65 16.51
N PRO A 131 16.97 -13.99 16.64
CA PRO A 131 16.09 -14.81 15.81
C PRO A 131 14.60 -14.44 15.90
N LYS A 132 14.13 -13.80 16.98
CA LYS A 132 12.74 -13.33 17.06
C LYS A 132 12.47 -12.16 16.12
N VAL A 133 13.46 -11.28 15.94
CA VAL A 133 13.38 -10.15 15.00
C VAL A 133 13.28 -10.65 13.56
N GLU A 134 14.05 -11.68 13.19
CA GLU A 134 13.94 -12.30 11.87
C GLU A 134 12.57 -12.96 11.66
N LEU A 135 12.06 -13.69 12.67
CA LEU A 135 10.72 -14.30 12.59
C LEU A 135 9.61 -13.24 12.43
N GLU A 136 9.70 -12.15 13.19
CA GLU A 136 8.75 -11.04 13.09
C GLU A 136 8.84 -10.33 11.73
N PHE A 137 10.05 -10.15 11.19
CA PHE A 137 10.25 -9.63 9.84
C PHE A 137 9.52 -10.48 8.80
N TRP A 138 9.71 -11.81 8.82
CA TRP A 138 9.08 -12.70 7.85
C TRP A 138 7.56 -12.69 7.97
N LYS A 139 7.04 -12.76 9.20
CA LYS A 139 5.59 -12.63 9.44
C LYS A 139 5.03 -11.34 8.87
N ASN A 140 5.66 -10.20 9.20
CA ASN A 140 5.20 -8.89 8.72
C ASN A 140 5.29 -8.77 7.20
N ARG A 141 6.30 -9.39 6.59
CA ARG A 141 6.49 -9.42 5.14
C ARG A 141 5.41 -10.25 4.43
N CYS A 142 5.08 -11.43 4.94
CA CYS A 142 3.96 -12.25 4.45
C CYS A 142 2.65 -11.47 4.53
N ASP A 143 2.40 -10.88 5.70
CA ASP A 143 1.24 -10.03 5.97
C ASP A 143 1.17 -8.83 5.00
N ASP A 144 2.30 -8.21 4.66
CA ASP A 144 2.41 -7.09 3.72
C ASP A 144 2.12 -7.54 2.27
N LEU A 145 2.77 -8.60 1.79
CA LEU A 145 2.56 -9.12 0.44
C LEU A 145 1.13 -9.60 0.20
N GLN A 146 0.52 -10.30 1.17
CA GLN A 146 -0.89 -10.69 1.09
C GLN A 146 -1.80 -9.47 0.98
N CYS A 147 -1.50 -8.42 1.74
CA CYS A 147 -2.25 -7.17 1.66
C CYS A 147 -2.12 -6.50 0.28
N ILE A 148 -0.93 -6.52 -0.33
CA ILE A 148 -0.72 -6.03 -1.70
C ILE A 148 -1.51 -6.89 -2.69
N TYR A 149 -1.42 -8.20 -2.58
CA TYR A 149 -2.12 -9.16 -3.43
C TYR A 149 -3.64 -8.92 -3.43
N ASP A 150 -4.22 -8.78 -2.24
CA ASP A 150 -5.64 -8.52 -2.07
C ASP A 150 -6.06 -7.18 -2.68
N GLN A 151 -5.23 -6.13 -2.53
CA GLN A 151 -5.47 -4.81 -3.13
C GLN A 151 -5.52 -4.88 -4.66
N LEU A 152 -4.56 -5.57 -5.29
CA LEU A 152 -4.50 -5.75 -6.75
C LEU A 152 -5.69 -6.56 -7.30
N ARG A 153 -6.35 -7.36 -6.45
CA ARG A 153 -7.53 -8.17 -6.79
C ARG A 153 -8.84 -7.53 -6.38
N THR A 154 -8.87 -6.28 -5.95
CA THR A 154 -10.13 -5.61 -5.68
C THR A 154 -10.95 -5.41 -6.96
N ARG A 155 -12.29 -5.33 -6.83
CA ARG A 155 -13.17 -5.02 -7.98
C ARG A 155 -12.77 -3.71 -8.66
N LYS A 156 -12.37 -2.70 -7.88
CA LYS A 156 -11.94 -1.40 -8.38
C LYS A 156 -10.72 -1.52 -9.31
N VAL A 157 -9.70 -2.27 -8.88
CA VAL A 157 -8.51 -2.53 -9.71
C VAL A 157 -8.87 -3.35 -10.94
N ARG A 158 -9.73 -4.37 -10.83
CA ARG A 158 -10.21 -5.09 -12.03
C ARG A 158 -10.84 -4.17 -13.06
N ASN A 159 -11.75 -3.29 -12.64
CA ASN A 159 -12.37 -2.34 -13.55
C ASN A 159 -11.32 -1.39 -14.19
N MET A 160 -10.28 -0.97 -13.44
CA MET A 160 -9.18 -0.18 -13.99
C MET A 160 -8.43 -0.93 -15.10
N ILE A 161 -8.16 -2.22 -14.89
CA ILE A 161 -7.47 -3.06 -15.89
C ILE A 161 -8.36 -3.28 -17.10
N GLU A 162 -9.67 -3.50 -16.92
CA GLU A 162 -10.62 -3.60 -18.04
C GLU A 162 -10.67 -2.31 -18.88
N VAL A 163 -10.57 -1.13 -18.26
CA VAL A 163 -10.44 0.15 -18.98
C VAL A 163 -9.14 0.18 -19.79
N LEU A 164 -8.01 -0.23 -19.21
CA LEU A 164 -6.73 -0.27 -19.91
C LEU A 164 -6.74 -1.27 -21.08
N GLU A 165 -7.37 -2.44 -20.91
CA GLU A 165 -7.51 -3.48 -21.95
C GLU A 165 -8.32 -2.97 -23.15
N ARG A 166 -9.38 -2.22 -22.90
CA ARG A 166 -10.21 -1.62 -23.96
C ARG A 166 -9.48 -0.59 -24.81
N VAL A 167 -8.60 0.18 -24.19
CA VAL A 167 -7.80 1.20 -24.88
C VAL A 167 -6.46 0.65 -25.37
N GLU A 168 -6.24 -0.67 -25.24
CA GLU A 168 -5.01 -1.37 -25.63
C GLU A 168 -3.75 -0.71 -25.03
N SER A 169 -3.82 -0.30 -23.76
CA SER A 169 -2.71 0.40 -23.09
C SER A 169 -1.46 -0.50 -22.97
N SER A 170 -0.30 0.10 -23.23
CA SER A 170 1.00 -0.57 -23.11
C SER A 170 1.41 -0.91 -21.67
N TYR A 171 0.64 -0.47 -20.67
CA TYR A 171 0.92 -0.72 -19.25
C TYR A 171 0.28 -2.01 -18.70
N ILE A 172 -0.60 -2.69 -19.46
CA ILE A 172 -1.19 -3.96 -19.04
C ILE A 172 -0.13 -5.04 -18.74
N PRO A 173 0.92 -5.23 -19.57
CA PRO A 173 1.98 -6.18 -19.27
C PRO A 173 2.72 -5.83 -17.98
N ALA A 174 2.94 -4.55 -17.69
CA ALA A 174 3.60 -4.11 -16.46
C ALA A 174 2.76 -4.46 -15.22
N PHE A 175 1.44 -4.26 -15.27
CA PHE A 175 0.54 -4.71 -14.21
C PHE A 175 0.59 -6.23 -14.01
N LYS A 176 0.54 -7.01 -15.09
CA LYS A 176 0.61 -8.49 -15.02
C LYS A 176 1.93 -8.96 -14.43
N ALA A 177 3.06 -8.37 -14.84
CA ALA A 177 4.38 -8.67 -14.28
C ALA A 177 4.43 -8.39 -12.78
N MET A 178 3.95 -7.22 -12.36
CA MET A 178 3.89 -6.84 -10.95
C MET A 178 3.03 -7.78 -10.10
N LEU A 179 1.88 -8.25 -10.63
CA LEU A 179 1.05 -9.25 -9.94
C LEU A 179 1.79 -10.59 -9.79
N MET A 180 2.47 -11.05 -10.85
CA MET A 180 3.27 -12.28 -10.80
C MET A 180 4.44 -12.17 -9.81
N ASP A 181 5.09 -11.02 -9.74
CA ASP A 181 6.19 -10.78 -8.79
C ASP A 181 5.71 -10.86 -7.33
N VAL A 182 4.49 -10.39 -7.04
CA VAL A 182 3.88 -10.52 -5.71
C VAL A 182 3.55 -11.98 -5.40
N GLU A 183 2.94 -12.70 -6.34
CA GLU A 183 2.63 -14.14 -6.18
C GLU A 183 3.91 -14.97 -5.97
N ALA A 184 4.96 -14.71 -6.74
CA ALA A 184 6.26 -15.36 -6.58
C ALA A 184 6.91 -15.01 -5.23
N GLY A 185 6.76 -13.76 -4.79
CA GLY A 185 7.24 -13.27 -3.49
C GLY A 185 6.60 -14.00 -2.30
N GLU A 186 5.30 -14.31 -2.37
CA GLU A 186 4.60 -15.12 -1.36
C GLU A 186 5.09 -16.57 -1.36
N ILE A 187 5.26 -17.17 -2.54
CA ILE A 187 5.71 -18.57 -2.67
C ILE A 187 7.14 -18.74 -2.15
N GLN A 188 8.05 -17.83 -2.49
CA GLN A 188 9.45 -17.88 -2.05
C GLN A 188 9.57 -17.76 -0.52
N GLN A 189 8.66 -17.05 0.14
CA GLN A 189 8.71 -16.81 1.59
C GLN A 189 8.36 -18.04 2.42
N ASN A 190 7.39 -18.82 1.98
CA ASN A 190 7.06 -20.10 2.63
C ASN A 190 8.30 -21.03 2.74
N PHE A 191 9.26 -20.89 1.82
CA PHE A 191 10.50 -21.66 1.84
C PHE A 191 11.56 -21.09 2.81
N GLU A 192 11.71 -19.76 2.89
CA GLU A 192 12.70 -19.12 3.78
C GLU A 192 12.27 -19.13 5.25
N GLU A 193 10.98 -18.97 5.54
CA GLU A 193 10.43 -19.13 6.89
C GLU A 193 10.74 -20.52 7.46
N LEU A 194 10.55 -21.56 6.63
CA LEU A 194 10.90 -22.94 7.00
C LEU A 194 12.40 -23.05 7.26
N LYS A 195 13.27 -22.45 6.45
CA LYS A 195 14.72 -22.46 6.70
C LYS A 195 15.09 -21.79 8.01
N THR A 196 14.55 -20.62 8.34
CA THR A 196 14.79 -19.95 9.63
C THR A 196 14.28 -20.82 10.78
N PHE A 197 13.07 -21.39 10.65
CA PHE A 197 12.51 -22.30 11.64
C PHE A 197 13.40 -23.54 11.85
N PHE A 198 13.81 -24.22 10.77
CA PHE A 198 14.71 -25.37 10.82
C PHE A 198 16.10 -24.99 11.33
N PHE A 199 16.64 -23.81 11.03
CA PHE A 199 17.93 -23.34 11.52
C PHE A 199 17.89 -23.09 13.03
N ILE A 200 16.84 -22.43 13.53
CA ILE A 200 16.59 -22.25 14.97
C ILE A 200 16.46 -23.61 15.65
N HIS A 201 15.62 -24.50 15.11
CA HIS A 201 15.43 -25.84 15.67
C HIS A 201 16.75 -26.62 15.71
N LYS A 202 17.53 -26.63 14.61
CA LYS A 202 18.82 -27.34 14.54
C LYS A 202 19.86 -26.77 15.51
N LYS A 203 19.87 -25.44 15.76
CA LYS A 203 20.71 -24.85 16.82
C LYS A 203 20.23 -25.22 18.22
N THR A 204 18.92 -25.29 18.46
CA THR A 204 18.35 -25.71 19.75
C THR A 204 18.64 -27.19 20.05
N TYR A 205 18.48 -28.08 19.06
CA TYR A 205 18.82 -29.50 19.20
C TYR A 205 20.33 -29.74 19.36
N LYS A 206 21.19 -29.01 18.63
CA LYS A 206 22.65 -29.11 18.84
C LYS A 206 23.09 -28.59 20.20
N LYS A 207 22.46 -27.53 20.75
CA LYS A 207 22.71 -27.06 22.12
C LYS A 207 22.16 -28.03 23.17
N GLY A 208 21.00 -28.66 22.92
CA GLY A 208 20.43 -29.70 23.78
C GLY A 208 21.27 -30.97 23.87
N LEU A 209 21.85 -31.43 22.75
CA LEU A 209 22.77 -32.58 22.74
C LEU A 209 24.10 -32.27 23.46
N PHE A 210 24.56 -31.02 23.42
CA PHE A 210 25.78 -30.59 24.12
C PHE A 210 25.58 -30.51 25.65
N PHE A 211 24.35 -30.32 26.12
CA PHE A 211 23.99 -30.36 27.54
C PHE A 211 23.61 -31.76 28.04
N ALA A 212 23.34 -32.73 27.16
CA ALA A 212 23.02 -34.11 27.52
C ALA A 212 24.24 -35.06 27.54
N CYS A 213 25.44 -34.58 27.17
CA CYS A 213 26.70 -35.33 27.20
C CYS A 213 27.72 -34.77 28.21
N ARG A 214 27.27 -34.12 29.28
CA ARG A 214 28.11 -33.69 30.40
C ARG A 214 27.49 -34.13 31.72
#